data_AF-A0A1R4HN80-F1
#
_entry.id   AF-A0A1R4HN80-F1
#
_cell.length_a   1.000
_cell.length_b   1.000
_cell.length_c   1.000
_cell.angle_alpha   90.00
_cell.angle_beta   90.00
_cell.angle_gamma   90.00
#
_symmetry.space_group_name_H-M   'P 1'
#
loop_
_entity.id
_entity.type
_entity.pdbx_description
1 polymer ?
#
loop_
_entity_poly.entity_id
_entity_poly.type
_entity_poly.pdbx_seq_one_letter_code
_entity_poly.pdbx_strand_id
1 'polypeptide(L)'
;MKLDIPTNPTARWEWIKYQIRTRGLTLAELARRLGVELGTLVAVKRTPYPRMERAIADALDLQPATIWPERWNHDGTPCRQRPNRAEKSVFTMCEQDSVSNVRAHRLMAAEA
;
A
#
# COMPACT_ATOMS: atom_id res chain seq x y z
N MET A 1 5.25 -25.85 -5.51
CA MET A 1 5.72 -24.99 -6.62
C MET A 1 6.51 -23.84 -6.02
N LYS A 2 7.75 -23.61 -6.48
CA LYS A 2 8.55 -22.46 -6.04
C LYS A 2 8.04 -21.24 -6.81
N LEU A 3 7.64 -20.18 -6.09
CA LEU A 3 7.32 -18.91 -6.73
C LEU A 3 8.65 -18.21 -7.02
N ASP A 4 9.02 -18.08 -8.29
CA ASP A 4 10.19 -17.30 -8.71
C ASP A 4 9.90 -15.80 -8.53
N ILE A 5 10.04 -15.33 -7.30
CA ILE A 5 9.85 -13.93 -6.92
C ILE A 5 11.20 -13.20 -7.11
N PRO A 6 11.27 -12.17 -7.97
CA PRO A 6 12.50 -11.44 -8.18
C PRO A 6 13.00 -10.73 -6.91
N THR A 7 14.31 -10.77 -6.65
CA THR A 7 14.94 -10.04 -5.55
C THR A 7 15.04 -8.54 -5.82
N ASN A 8 15.24 -8.14 -7.09
CA ASN A 8 15.31 -6.73 -7.46
C ASN A 8 13.95 -6.04 -7.24
N PRO A 9 13.88 -4.92 -6.50
CA PRO A 9 12.62 -4.27 -6.13
C PRO A 9 11.80 -3.80 -7.34
N THR A 10 12.46 -3.37 -8.42
CA THR A 10 11.78 -2.96 -9.66
C THR A 10 11.20 -4.18 -10.38
N ALA A 11 11.99 -5.24 -10.55
CA ALA A 11 11.50 -6.47 -11.17
C ALA A 11 10.38 -7.13 -10.36
N ARG A 12 10.49 -7.11 -9.03
CA ARG A 12 9.46 -7.57 -8.09
C ARG A 12 8.17 -6.79 -8.27
N TRP A 13 8.25 -5.47 -8.45
CA TRP A 13 7.07 -4.64 -8.70
C TRP A 13 6.40 -4.96 -10.03
N GLU A 14 7.17 -5.18 -11.10
CA GLU A 14 6.62 -5.65 -12.38
C GLU A 14 5.95 -7.01 -12.24
N TRP A 15 6.57 -7.94 -11.50
CA TRP A 15 5.98 -9.24 -11.19
C TRP A 15 4.66 -9.12 -10.42
N ILE A 16 4.58 -8.26 -9.40
CA ILE A 16 3.34 -7.99 -8.66
C ILE A 16 2.25 -7.47 -9.61
N LYS A 17 2.58 -6.48 -10.45
CA LYS A 17 1.63 -5.94 -11.44
C LYS A 17 1.14 -7.03 -12.40
N TYR A 18 2.05 -7.89 -12.86
CA TYR A 18 1.71 -9.01 -13.73
C TYR A 18 0.73 -9.97 -13.03
N GLN A 19 1.03 -10.40 -11.80
CA GLN A 19 0.17 -11.30 -11.03
C GLN A 19 -1.24 -10.71 -10.80
N ILE A 20 -1.32 -9.43 -10.45
CA ILE A 20 -2.60 -8.71 -10.28
C ILE A 20 -3.39 -8.71 -11.60
N ARG A 21 -2.73 -8.42 -12.72
CA ARG A 21 -3.36 -8.40 -14.06
C ARG A 21 -3.83 -9.78 -14.50
N THR A 22 -3.04 -10.83 -14.24
CA THR A 22 -3.41 -12.22 -14.56
C THR A 22 -4.67 -12.65 -13.82
N ARG A 23 -4.92 -12.09 -12.63
CA ARG A 23 -6.13 -12.31 -11.83
C ARG A 23 -7.31 -11.43 -12.24
N GLY A 24 -7.17 -10.60 -13.27
CA GLY A 24 -8.19 -9.65 -13.71
C GLY A 24 -8.39 -8.46 -12.75
N LEU A 25 -7.48 -8.27 -11.80
CA LEU A 25 -7.51 -7.14 -10.86
C LEU A 25 -6.64 -5.99 -11.38
N THR A 26 -6.80 -4.80 -10.78
CA THR A 26 -5.93 -3.66 -11.02
C THR A 26 -5.51 -3.03 -9.71
N LEU A 27 -4.38 -2.31 -9.70
CA LEU A 27 -3.94 -1.55 -8.52
C LEU A 27 -4.97 -0.48 -8.13
N ALA A 28 -5.63 0.15 -9.10
CA ALA A 28 -6.69 1.12 -8.85
C ALA A 28 -7.89 0.45 -8.15
N GLU A 29 -8.26 -0.75 -8.57
CA GLU A 29 -9.31 -1.54 -7.92
C GLU A 29 -8.97 -1.88 -6.47
N LEU A 30 -7.73 -2.30 -6.20
CA LEU A 30 -7.26 -2.53 -4.84
C LEU A 30 -7.29 -1.27 -3.98
N ALA A 31 -6.85 -0.14 -4.54
CA ALA A 31 -6.90 1.14 -3.86
C ALA A 31 -8.34 1.54 -3.49
N ARG A 32 -9.30 1.34 -4.42
CA ARG A 32 -10.74 1.57 -4.18
C ARG A 32 -11.29 0.69 -3.05
N ARG A 33 -10.96 -0.61 -3.05
CA ARG A 33 -11.39 -1.54 -1.99
C ARG A 33 -10.86 -1.17 -0.61
N LEU A 34 -9.68 -0.57 -0.56
CA LEU A 34 -9.04 -0.13 0.68
C LEU A 34 -9.46 1.29 1.11
N GLY A 35 -10.16 2.02 0.24
CA GLY A 35 -10.52 3.44 0.46
C GLY A 35 -9.30 4.36 0.46
N VAL A 36 -8.27 4.06 -0.34
CA VAL A 36 -7.03 4.84 -0.40
C VAL A 36 -6.73 5.32 -1.81
N GLU A 37 -5.91 6.36 -1.92
CA GLU A 37 -5.44 6.83 -3.23
C GLU A 37 -4.45 5.83 -3.86
N LEU A 38 -4.50 5.67 -5.19
CA LEU A 38 -3.55 4.84 -5.93
C LEU A 38 -2.09 5.22 -5.66
N GLY A 39 -1.77 6.51 -5.54
CA GLY A 39 -0.43 6.97 -5.19
C GLY A 39 0.07 6.41 -3.86
N THR A 40 -0.83 6.27 -2.88
CA THR A 40 -0.54 5.66 -1.57
C THR A 40 -0.20 4.17 -1.72
N LEU A 41 -0.93 3.45 -2.58
CA LEU A 41 -0.64 2.04 -2.85
C LEU A 41 0.68 1.86 -3.60
N VAL A 42 0.99 2.73 -4.57
CA VAL A 42 2.25 2.70 -5.34
C VAL A 42 3.46 3.06 -4.47
N ALA A 43 3.27 3.84 -3.40
CA ALA A 43 4.34 4.19 -2.46
C ALA A 43 5.01 2.97 -1.80
N VAL A 44 4.31 1.82 -1.74
CA VAL A 44 4.84 0.52 -1.28
C VAL A 44 6.14 0.13 -1.99
N LYS A 45 6.30 0.53 -3.26
CA LYS A 45 7.53 0.27 -4.03
C LYS A 45 8.77 0.88 -3.38
N ARG A 46 8.64 2.05 -2.75
CA ARG A 46 9.75 2.84 -2.21
C ARG A 46 9.91 2.64 -0.71
N THR A 47 8.81 2.63 0.03
CA THR A 47 8.80 2.64 1.49
C THR A 47 8.04 1.42 2.01
N PRO A 48 8.55 0.72 3.05
CA PRO A 48 7.83 -0.39 3.68
C PRO A 48 6.49 0.11 4.22
N TYR A 49 5.40 -0.45 3.71
CA TYR A 49 4.06 -0.04 4.11
C TYR A 49 3.18 -1.27 4.42
N PRO A 50 3.27 -1.79 5.64
CA PRO A 50 2.73 -3.11 5.96
C PRO A 50 1.22 -3.28 5.74
N ARG A 51 0.43 -2.20 5.93
CA ARG A 51 -1.01 -2.22 5.67
C ARG A 51 -1.31 -2.48 4.18
N MET A 52 -0.56 -1.83 3.29
CA MET A 52 -0.75 -1.95 1.84
C MET A 52 -0.10 -3.22 1.29
N GLU A 53 1.05 -3.60 1.82
CA GLU A 53 1.72 -4.88 1.50
C GLU A 53 0.81 -6.07 1.80
N ARG A 54 0.12 -6.09 2.95
CA ARG A 54 -0.90 -7.11 3.27
C ARG A 54 -2.02 -7.13 2.24
N ALA A 55 -2.58 -5.98 1.89
CA ALA A 55 -3.68 -5.94 0.93
C ALA A 55 -3.29 -6.42 -0.47
N ILE A 56 -2.06 -6.15 -0.91
CA ILE A 56 -1.53 -6.69 -2.16
C ILE A 56 -1.33 -8.21 -2.03
N ALA A 57 -0.79 -8.67 -0.91
CA ALA A 57 -0.55 -10.09 -0.67
C ALA A 57 -1.88 -10.87 -0.60
N ASP A 58 -2.90 -10.33 0.07
CA ASP A 58 -4.27 -10.87 0.12
C ASP A 58 -4.88 -10.97 -1.28
N ALA A 59 -4.71 -9.94 -2.13
CA ALA A 59 -5.18 -9.99 -3.52
C ALA A 59 -4.46 -11.06 -4.36
N LEU A 60 -3.26 -11.45 -3.94
CA LEU A 60 -2.46 -12.51 -4.52
C LEU A 60 -2.64 -13.86 -3.80
N ASP A 61 -3.49 -13.97 -2.78
CA ASP A 61 -3.61 -15.15 -1.91
C ASP A 61 -2.24 -15.65 -1.40
N LEU A 62 -1.34 -14.70 -1.13
CA LEU A 62 0.01 -14.97 -0.62
C LEU A 62 0.21 -14.28 0.73
N GLN A 63 1.20 -14.77 1.47
CA GLN A 63 1.68 -14.07 2.66
C GLN A 63 2.58 -12.89 2.24
N PRO A 64 2.52 -11.74 2.92
CA PRO A 64 3.39 -10.62 2.62
C PRO A 64 4.87 -10.96 2.84
N ALA A 65 5.18 -11.85 3.78
CA ALA A 65 6.53 -12.38 3.98
C ALA A 65 7.08 -13.19 2.80
N THR A 66 6.21 -13.79 1.99
CA THR A 66 6.62 -14.50 0.77
C THR A 66 7.07 -13.53 -0.30
N ILE A 67 6.42 -12.37 -0.42
CA ILE A 67 6.72 -11.34 -1.43
C ILE A 67 7.88 -10.44 -0.97
N TRP A 68 7.90 -10.08 0.31
CA TRP A 68 8.88 -9.20 0.93
C TRP A 68 9.54 -9.84 2.17
N PRO A 69 10.35 -10.90 1.99
CA PRO A 69 11.02 -11.56 3.10
C PRO A 69 11.97 -10.61 3.87
N GLU A 70 12.47 -9.56 3.20
CA GLU A 70 13.35 -8.55 3.80
C GLU A 70 12.60 -7.58 4.75
N ARG A 71 11.26 -7.49 4.62
CA ARG A 71 10.43 -6.51 5.35
C ARG A 71 9.54 -7.15 6.42
N TRP A 72 9.41 -8.47 6.41
CA TRP A 72 8.51 -9.22 7.27
C TRP A 72 9.22 -10.38 7.93
N ASN A 73 8.91 -10.61 9.21
CA ASN A 73 9.35 -11.77 9.95
C ASN A 73 8.52 -13.00 9.57
N HIS A 74 9.05 -14.19 9.86
CA HIS A 74 8.33 -15.46 9.71
C HIS A 74 7.04 -15.53 10.56
N ASP A 75 6.98 -14.78 11.65
CA ASP A 75 5.81 -14.66 12.53
C ASP A 75 4.69 -13.80 11.95
N GLY A 76 4.83 -13.29 10.72
CA GLY A 76 3.85 -12.39 10.09
C GLY A 76 3.85 -10.98 10.70
N THR A 77 4.85 -10.65 11.51
CA THR A 77 5.08 -9.30 12.03
C THR A 77 6.00 -8.52 11.07
N PRO A 78 5.68 -7.26 10.75
CA PRO A 78 6.52 -6.45 9.89
C PRO A 78 7.72 -5.87 10.66
N CYS A 79 8.86 -5.77 10.00
CA CYS A 79 10.08 -5.16 10.51
C CYS A 79 9.96 -3.63 10.54
N ARG A 80 9.22 -3.10 11.52
CA ARG A 80 9.00 -1.66 11.69
C ARG A 80 10.00 -1.07 12.68
N GLN A 81 10.52 0.12 12.36
CA GLN A 81 11.32 0.88 13.33
C GLN A 81 10.53 1.35 14.57
N ARG A 82 9.19 1.46 14.47
CA ARG A 82 8.31 1.85 15.58
C ARG A 82 7.19 0.82 15.77
N PRO A 83 7.38 -0.21 16.60
CA PRO A 83 6.41 -1.31 16.75
C PRO A 83 5.09 -0.87 17.40
N ASN A 84 5.10 0.12 18.31
CA ASN A 84 3.91 0.58 19.03
C ASN A 84 2.99 1.53 18.24
N ARG A 85 3.36 1.90 17.00
CA ARG A 85 2.49 2.75 16.18
C ARG A 85 1.41 1.90 15.54
N ALA A 86 0.14 2.26 15.77
CA ALA A 86 -0.99 1.65 15.11
C ALA A 86 -0.81 1.70 13.59
N GLU A 87 -0.96 0.53 12.96
CA GLU A 87 -0.83 0.32 11.51
C GLU A 87 -2.08 0.81 10.76
N LYS A 88 -3.22 0.74 11.43
CA LYS A 88 -4.47 1.36 11.00
C LYS A 88 -4.61 2.65 11.81
N SER A 89 -4.42 3.79 11.16
CA SER A 89 -4.98 5.03 11.72
C SER A 89 -6.50 4.85 11.70
N VAL A 90 -7.17 5.11 12.82
CA VAL A 90 -8.63 5.05 12.94
C VAL A 90 -9.21 6.18 12.07
N PHE A 91 -9.31 5.93 10.78
CA PHE A 91 -10.01 6.76 9.82
C PHE A 91 -10.97 5.85 9.07
N THR A 92 -11.88 5.26 9.84
CA THR A 92 -13.06 4.59 9.30
C THR A 92 -14.21 5.56 9.52
N MET A 93 -14.91 5.83 8.42
CA MET A 93 -16.13 6.64 8.26
C MET A 93 -15.87 8.10 7.85
N CYS A 94 -15.94 8.34 6.54
CA CYS A 94 -16.68 9.50 6.06
C CYS A 94 -17.68 8.93 5.06
N GLU A 95 -18.89 8.65 5.54
CA GLU A 95 -20.08 8.61 4.68
C GLU A 95 -20.02 9.85 3.79
N GLN A 96 -20.09 9.64 2.48
CA GLN A 96 -20.23 10.75 1.52
C GLN A 96 -21.65 11.29 1.60
N ASP A 97 -22.03 11.83 2.76
CA ASP A 97 -23.11 12.80 2.83
C ASP A 97 -22.52 14.17 2.51
N SER A 98 -22.67 14.51 1.22
CA SER A 98 -22.93 15.82 0.67
C SER A 98 -22.67 17.05 1.56
N VAL A 99 -21.86 17.96 0.99
CA VAL A 99 -21.78 19.42 1.24
C VAL A 99 -20.99 19.88 2.48
N SER A 100 -19.69 20.18 2.31
CA SER A 100 -19.13 21.42 2.88
C SER A 100 -17.76 21.77 2.28
N ASN A 101 -17.62 23.06 1.98
CA ASN A 101 -16.55 23.70 1.22
C ASN A 101 -15.45 24.18 2.19
N VAL A 102 -14.26 23.59 2.22
CA VAL A 102 -13.09 24.24 2.84
C VAL A 102 -11.82 24.04 2.02
N ARG A 103 -11.38 25.18 1.50
CA ARG A 103 -10.19 25.44 0.69
C ARG A 103 -9.13 26.07 1.62
N ALA A 104 -7.99 25.42 1.84
CA ALA A 104 -6.74 26.00 2.39
C ALA A 104 -5.62 24.93 2.27
N HIS A 105 -4.35 25.16 1.90
CA HIS A 105 -3.46 26.31 1.97
C HIS A 105 -2.56 26.38 0.72
N ARG A 106 -2.62 27.49 -0.04
CA ARG A 106 -1.52 27.92 -0.92
C ARG A 106 -1.45 29.44 -0.79
N LEU A 107 -0.46 29.95 -0.05
CA LEU A 107 -0.09 31.36 -0.08
C LEU A 107 1.40 31.41 -0.38
N MET A 108 1.71 31.98 -1.55
CA MET A 108 3.05 32.39 -1.97
C MET A 108 3.47 33.60 -1.13
N ALA A 109 4.74 33.62 -0.74
CA ALA A 109 5.40 34.73 -0.07
C ALA A 109 5.59 35.93 -1.01
N ALA A 110 5.38 37.14 -0.48
CA ALA A 110 5.95 38.38 -0.99
C ALA A 110 5.90 39.48 0.10
N GLU A 111 7.03 39.70 0.77
CA GLU A 111 7.49 40.98 1.37
C GLU A 111 9.03 40.92 1.25
N ALA A 112 9.78 41.93 0.82
CA ALA A 112 9.53 43.37 0.70
C ALA A 112 10.27 43.95 -0.52
#